data_AF-A0A834CGB3-F1
#
_entry.id   AF-A0A834CGB3-F1
#
_cell.length_a   1.000
_cell.length_b   1.000
_cell.length_c   1.000
_cell.angle_alpha   90.00
_cell.angle_beta   90.00
_cell.angle_gamma   90.00
#
_symmetry.space_group_name_H-M   'P 1'
#
loop_
_entity.id
_entity.type
_entity.pdbx_description
1 polymer ?
#
loop_
_entity_poly.entity_id
_entity_poly.type
_entity_poly.pdbx_seq_one_letter_code
_entity_poly.pdbx_strand_id
1 'polypeptide(L)'
;MMSSCSQKLGAGLWLVLLGLSAAAVPAWTKPDSLKEVTDANWDKILAGEWMIEFYAPWCPACQQLQPVWKDFADWGDDMGINVAKVDVTEQPGLSGRFIITSLPTIYHCKDGVFRRYQGPRTKDDFLAFVDEQKWKTLEPISSWFGPSSFLMNLMSALFKLSMFIRRCHNYMTDSLGIPVWGSYVIFGLVTLFLGLALGLLLVFIADFVFPSRRFSPDYHQKYRNIPTIPLPDEGQEADGEEEDDEDYDGWRRRPGPAEMKPTYADDAVRKRAVGNRQEEEEEDT
;
A
#
# COMPACT_ATOMS: atom_id res chain seq x y z
N MET A 1 -63.94 -22.58 -69.87
CA MET A 1 -63.18 -21.62 -69.03
C MET A 1 -63.55 -21.88 -67.58
N MET A 2 -62.54 -22.19 -66.75
CA MET A 2 -62.34 -21.80 -65.33
C MET A 2 -63.57 -21.64 -64.41
N SER A 3 -63.60 -22.05 -63.15
CA SER A 3 -62.72 -22.83 -62.28
C SER A 3 -63.52 -23.10 -61.00
N SER A 4 -63.11 -24.14 -60.28
CA SER A 4 -63.78 -24.77 -59.14
C SER A 4 -63.79 -23.93 -57.85
N CYS A 5 -64.88 -23.99 -57.07
CA CYS A 5 -64.80 -24.02 -55.61
C CYS A 5 -66.09 -24.66 -55.03
N SER A 6 -65.99 -25.93 -54.61
CA SER A 6 -67.04 -26.69 -53.94
C SER A 6 -66.70 -26.87 -52.46
N GLN A 7 -67.50 -26.24 -51.61
CA GLN A 7 -68.25 -26.79 -50.48
C GLN A 7 -67.85 -28.16 -49.87
N LYS A 8 -67.95 -28.20 -48.51
CA LYS A 8 -68.33 -29.30 -47.57
C LYS A 8 -67.23 -29.60 -46.51
N LEU A 9 -67.47 -29.29 -45.23
CA LEU A 9 -68.18 -30.09 -44.19
C LEU A 9 -67.46 -31.39 -43.84
N GLY A 10 -67.10 -31.58 -42.56
CA GLY A 10 -66.75 -32.89 -42.03
C GLY A 10 -66.01 -32.85 -40.70
N ALA A 11 -66.69 -33.33 -39.65
CA ALA A 11 -66.22 -33.46 -38.29
C ALA A 11 -65.03 -34.44 -38.12
N GLY A 12 -64.18 -34.16 -37.14
CA GLY A 12 -63.10 -35.05 -36.69
C GLY A 12 -62.95 -34.98 -35.17
N LEU A 13 -63.45 -36.02 -34.51
CA LEU A 13 -63.38 -36.33 -33.09
C LEU A 13 -62.01 -36.95 -32.75
N TRP A 14 -61.16 -36.31 -31.93
CA TRP A 14 -60.06 -37.03 -31.24
C TRP A 14 -59.73 -36.42 -29.86
N LEU A 15 -60.14 -37.17 -28.84
CA LEU A 15 -59.47 -37.45 -27.55
C LEU A 15 -58.97 -36.34 -26.62
N VAL A 16 -59.71 -36.21 -25.51
CA VAL A 16 -59.24 -36.20 -24.10
C VAL A 16 -57.72 -36.01 -23.90
N LEU A 17 -57.31 -34.77 -23.61
CA LEU A 17 -56.07 -34.50 -22.88
C LEU A 17 -56.45 -34.10 -21.44
N LEU A 18 -56.39 -35.10 -20.56
CA LEU A 18 -56.39 -34.92 -19.12
C LEU A 18 -55.23 -33.99 -18.76
N GLY A 19 -55.57 -32.81 -18.22
CA GLY A 19 -54.61 -31.81 -17.77
C GLY A 19 -53.74 -32.37 -16.66
N LEU A 20 -52.52 -32.77 -17.03
CA LEU A 20 -51.43 -32.96 -16.09
C LEU A 20 -50.95 -31.57 -15.69
N SER A 21 -51.58 -31.01 -14.65
CA SER A 21 -51.04 -29.87 -13.91
C SER A 21 -49.71 -30.34 -13.32
N ALA A 22 -48.62 -30.05 -14.01
CA ALA A 22 -47.29 -30.11 -13.45
C ALA A 22 -47.21 -29.02 -12.39
N ALA A 23 -47.51 -29.38 -11.13
CA ALA A 23 -47.09 -28.62 -9.99
C ALA A 23 -45.56 -28.54 -10.05
N ALA A 24 -45.04 -27.39 -10.48
CA ALA A 24 -43.62 -27.08 -10.38
C ALA A 24 -43.26 -27.14 -8.89
N VAL A 25 -42.64 -28.24 -8.49
CA VAL A 25 -42.06 -28.37 -7.16
C VAL A 25 -41.00 -27.26 -7.07
N PRO A 26 -41.09 -26.32 -6.12
CA PRO A 26 -40.03 -25.34 -5.95
C PRO A 26 -38.76 -26.12 -5.62
N ALA A 27 -37.78 -26.08 -6.52
CA ALA A 27 -36.46 -26.61 -6.24
C ALA A 27 -35.96 -25.91 -4.98
N TRP A 28 -35.79 -26.67 -3.90
CA TRP A 28 -35.08 -26.22 -2.71
C TRP A 28 -33.65 -25.89 -3.13
N THR A 29 -33.38 -24.63 -3.44
CA THR A 29 -32.02 -24.13 -3.55
C THR A 29 -31.45 -24.12 -2.13
N LYS A 30 -30.42 -24.94 -1.89
CA LYS A 30 -29.63 -24.83 -0.65
C LYS A 30 -29.22 -23.37 -0.45
N PRO A 31 -29.19 -22.87 0.80
CA PRO A 31 -28.64 -21.55 1.08
C PRO A 31 -27.24 -21.45 0.49
N ASP A 32 -26.91 -20.31 -0.13
CA ASP A 32 -25.63 -20.11 -0.79
C ASP A 32 -24.49 -20.13 0.25
N SER A 33 -23.74 -21.24 0.28
CA SER A 33 -22.65 -21.48 1.24
C SER A 33 -21.45 -20.55 0.99
N LEU A 34 -21.37 -19.97 -0.21
CA LEU A 34 -20.28 -19.11 -0.65
C LEU A 34 -20.44 -17.68 -0.12
N LYS A 35 -19.50 -17.25 0.73
CA LYS A 35 -19.54 -15.93 1.39
C LYS A 35 -18.87 -14.86 0.55
N GLU A 36 -19.47 -13.67 0.48
CA GLU A 36 -18.84 -12.53 -0.19
C GLU A 36 -18.10 -11.64 0.81
N VAL A 37 -16.83 -11.38 0.53
CA VAL A 37 -15.97 -10.54 1.36
C VAL A 37 -15.77 -9.18 0.70
N THR A 38 -15.99 -8.14 1.49
CA THR A 38 -15.92 -6.73 1.12
C THR A 38 -15.00 -5.98 2.08
N ASP A 39 -14.59 -4.78 1.69
CA ASP A 39 -13.78 -3.88 2.53
C ASP A 39 -14.41 -3.61 3.91
N ALA A 40 -15.72 -3.80 4.08
CA ALA A 40 -16.43 -3.56 5.35
C ALA A 40 -16.54 -4.80 6.26
N ASN A 41 -16.37 -6.02 5.72
CA ASN A 41 -16.59 -7.26 6.47
C ASN A 41 -15.35 -8.15 6.58
N TRP A 42 -14.22 -7.70 6.02
CA TRP A 42 -12.99 -8.49 5.90
C TRP A 42 -12.40 -8.93 7.25
N ASP A 43 -12.66 -8.18 8.32
CA ASP A 43 -12.21 -8.51 9.68
C ASP A 43 -12.72 -9.89 10.14
N LYS A 44 -13.86 -10.37 9.60
CA LYS A 44 -14.41 -11.70 9.90
C LYS A 44 -13.47 -12.83 9.50
N ILE A 45 -12.65 -12.63 8.47
CA ILE A 45 -11.69 -13.62 7.97
C ILE A 45 -10.55 -13.85 8.97
N LEU A 46 -10.30 -12.90 9.88
CA LEU A 46 -9.24 -13.03 10.87
C LEU A 46 -9.56 -14.08 11.95
N ALA A 47 -10.81 -14.50 12.07
CA ALA A 47 -11.24 -15.46 13.07
C ALA A 47 -11.66 -16.79 12.43
N GLY A 48 -11.12 -17.90 12.92
CA GLY A 48 -11.42 -19.23 12.41
C GLY A 48 -10.68 -19.55 11.12
N GLU A 49 -11.20 -20.53 10.38
CA GLU A 49 -10.58 -21.03 9.14
C GLU A 49 -11.37 -20.58 7.90
N TRP A 50 -10.66 -19.99 6.94
CA TRP A 50 -11.22 -19.41 5.73
C TRP A 50 -10.39 -19.79 4.51
N MET A 51 -11.08 -20.05 3.40
CA MET A 51 -10.53 -20.13 2.06
C MET A 51 -11.10 -19.01 1.22
N ILE A 52 -10.23 -18.19 0.62
CA ILE A 52 -10.62 -16.93 -0.01
C ILE A 52 -10.08 -16.92 -1.44
N GLU A 53 -10.98 -16.80 -2.41
CA GLU A 53 -10.62 -16.58 -3.82
C GLU A 53 -10.69 -15.10 -4.17
N PHE A 54 -9.60 -14.56 -4.70
CA PHE A 54 -9.59 -13.26 -5.38
C PHE A 54 -9.81 -13.48 -6.87
N TYR A 55 -10.88 -12.90 -7.41
CA TYR A 55 -11.30 -13.07 -8.80
C TYR A 55 -11.65 -11.72 -9.44
N ALA A 56 -11.81 -11.74 -10.77
CA ALA A 56 -12.41 -10.64 -11.51
C ALA A 56 -13.42 -11.18 -12.54
N PRO A 57 -14.54 -10.48 -12.79
CA PRO A 57 -15.62 -10.96 -13.64
C PRO A 57 -15.21 -11.12 -15.12
N TRP A 58 -14.24 -10.33 -15.57
CA TRP A 58 -13.71 -10.37 -16.93
C TRP A 58 -12.60 -11.40 -17.14
N CYS A 59 -12.12 -12.08 -16.09
CA CYS A 59 -11.01 -13.03 -16.18
C CYS A 59 -11.50 -14.43 -16.59
N PRO A 60 -11.08 -14.98 -17.75
CA PRO A 60 -11.56 -16.28 -18.22
C PRO A 60 -11.19 -17.44 -17.28
N ALA A 61 -9.98 -17.42 -16.70
CA ALA A 61 -9.55 -18.44 -15.75
C ALA A 61 -10.37 -18.42 -14.44
N CYS A 62 -10.79 -17.23 -13.99
CA CYS A 62 -11.69 -17.11 -12.85
C CYS A 62 -13.06 -17.69 -13.16
N GLN A 63 -13.62 -17.39 -14.34
CA GLN A 63 -14.93 -17.92 -14.74
C GLN A 63 -14.98 -19.45 -14.76
N GLN A 64 -13.88 -20.12 -15.15
CA GLN A 64 -13.75 -21.58 -15.10
C GLN A 64 -13.67 -22.12 -13.66
N LEU A 65 -13.08 -21.36 -12.73
CA LEU A 65 -12.95 -21.75 -11.32
C LEU A 65 -14.25 -21.55 -10.55
N GLN A 66 -15.09 -20.57 -10.90
CA GLN A 66 -16.34 -20.25 -10.20
C GLN A 66 -17.26 -21.46 -9.91
N PRO A 67 -17.57 -22.38 -10.87
CA PRO A 67 -18.40 -23.54 -10.56
C PRO A 67 -17.73 -24.48 -9.55
N VAL A 68 -16.43 -24.74 -9.70
CA VAL A 68 -15.64 -25.59 -8.79
C VAL A 68 -15.57 -24.97 -7.38
N TRP A 69 -15.44 -23.65 -7.30
CA TRP A 69 -15.38 -22.92 -6.03
C TRP A 69 -16.71 -22.94 -5.27
N LYS A 70 -17.83 -22.82 -5.98
CA LYS A 70 -19.17 -23.00 -5.41
C LYS A 70 -19.39 -24.43 -4.91
N ASP A 71 -19.02 -25.41 -5.72
CA ASP A 71 -19.12 -26.82 -5.32
C ASP A 71 -18.21 -27.15 -4.13
N PHE A 72 -17.09 -26.45 -3.95
CA PHE A 72 -16.24 -26.55 -2.76
C PHE A 72 -16.88 -25.86 -1.54
N ALA A 73 -17.48 -24.69 -1.73
CA ALA A 73 -18.17 -23.96 -0.66
C ALA A 73 -19.31 -24.77 -0.04
N ASP A 74 -20.06 -25.51 -0.85
CA ASP A 74 -21.14 -26.39 -0.38
C ASP A 74 -20.69 -27.52 0.56
N TRP A 75 -19.41 -27.90 0.51
CA TRP A 75 -18.81 -28.88 1.42
C TRP A 75 -18.03 -28.22 2.57
N GLY A 76 -17.75 -26.91 2.45
CA GLY A 76 -16.99 -26.16 3.44
C GLY A 76 -17.67 -26.15 4.81
N ASP A 77 -18.99 -25.95 4.83
CA ASP A 77 -19.78 -25.92 6.07
C ASP A 77 -19.70 -27.27 6.83
N ASP A 78 -19.72 -28.40 6.11
CA ASP A 78 -19.60 -29.74 6.71
C ASP A 78 -18.22 -30.00 7.33
N MET A 79 -17.17 -29.38 6.78
CA MET A 79 -15.79 -29.48 7.30
C MET A 79 -15.45 -28.38 8.31
N GLY A 80 -16.37 -27.46 8.59
CA GLY A 80 -16.13 -26.32 9.48
C GLY A 80 -15.19 -25.25 8.91
N ILE A 81 -15.08 -25.14 7.59
CA ILE A 81 -14.29 -24.11 6.90
C ILE A 81 -15.20 -23.13 6.15
N ASN A 82 -14.91 -21.83 6.30
CA ASN A 82 -15.63 -20.80 5.57
C ASN A 82 -15.02 -20.59 4.19
N VAL A 83 -15.84 -20.66 3.14
CA VAL A 83 -15.37 -20.39 1.78
C VAL A 83 -15.90 -19.03 1.33
N ALA A 84 -15.00 -18.19 0.83
CA ALA A 84 -15.30 -16.82 0.43
C ALA A 84 -14.73 -16.45 -0.93
N LYS A 85 -15.33 -15.44 -1.54
CA LYS A 85 -14.84 -14.79 -2.76
C LYS A 85 -14.71 -13.28 -2.56
N VAL A 86 -13.73 -12.68 -3.24
CA VAL A 86 -13.48 -11.24 -3.27
C VAL A 86 -13.36 -10.80 -4.72
N ASP A 87 -14.21 -9.85 -5.11
CA ASP A 87 -14.10 -9.20 -6.42
C ASP A 87 -13.10 -8.04 -6.35
N VAL A 88 -11.98 -8.17 -7.06
CA VAL A 88 -10.94 -7.13 -7.07
C VAL A 88 -11.33 -5.89 -7.87
N THR A 89 -12.39 -5.94 -8.70
CA THR A 89 -12.86 -4.75 -9.42
C THR A 89 -13.69 -3.84 -8.55
N GLU A 90 -14.47 -4.41 -7.63
CA GLU A 90 -15.32 -3.68 -6.69
C GLU A 90 -14.60 -3.33 -5.38
N GLN A 91 -13.62 -4.16 -4.95
CA GLN A 91 -12.92 -4.03 -3.67
C GLN A 91 -11.43 -3.68 -3.86
N PRO A 92 -11.09 -2.46 -4.34
CA PRO A 92 -9.70 -2.06 -4.56
C PRO A 92 -8.88 -2.01 -3.27
N GLY A 93 -9.55 -1.78 -2.13
CA GLY A 93 -8.91 -1.80 -0.81
C GLY A 93 -8.37 -3.17 -0.44
N LEU A 94 -9.15 -4.22 -0.65
CA LEU A 94 -8.75 -5.59 -0.41
C LEU A 94 -7.66 -6.04 -1.40
N SER A 95 -7.81 -5.65 -2.67
CA SER A 95 -6.77 -5.91 -3.68
C SER A 95 -5.41 -5.33 -3.26
N GLY A 96 -5.39 -4.07 -2.78
CA GLY A 96 -4.18 -3.44 -2.25
C GLY A 96 -3.66 -4.05 -0.94
N ARG A 97 -4.58 -4.44 -0.03
CA ARG A 97 -4.25 -5.04 1.27
C ARG A 97 -3.53 -6.39 1.14
N PHE A 98 -3.93 -7.19 0.15
CA PHE A 98 -3.35 -8.50 -0.12
C PHE A 98 -2.31 -8.48 -1.25
N ILE A 99 -2.04 -7.30 -1.84
CA ILE A 99 -1.15 -7.09 -2.98
C ILE A 99 -1.44 -8.12 -4.08
N ILE A 100 -2.69 -8.16 -4.55
CA ILE A 100 -3.10 -9.13 -5.58
C ILE A 100 -2.51 -8.69 -6.92
N THR A 101 -1.55 -9.45 -7.42
CA THR A 101 -0.86 -9.19 -8.70
C THR A 101 -1.35 -10.08 -9.84
N SER A 102 -1.95 -11.23 -9.53
CA SER A 102 -2.45 -12.19 -10.51
C SER A 102 -3.77 -12.83 -10.07
N LEU A 103 -4.54 -13.30 -11.04
CA LEU A 103 -5.86 -13.91 -10.82
C LEU A 103 -5.96 -15.26 -11.56
N PRO A 104 -6.73 -16.23 -11.02
CA PRO A 104 -7.26 -16.25 -9.66
C PRO A 104 -6.14 -16.54 -8.65
N THR A 105 -6.17 -15.83 -7.52
CA THR A 105 -5.28 -16.06 -6.38
C THR A 105 -6.11 -16.53 -5.19
N ILE A 106 -5.67 -17.62 -4.56
CA ILE A 106 -6.39 -18.23 -3.43
C ILE A 106 -5.52 -18.13 -2.18
N TYR A 107 -6.12 -17.69 -1.08
CA TYR A 107 -5.50 -17.66 0.23
C TYR A 107 -6.27 -18.55 1.20
N HIS A 108 -5.51 -19.31 1.98
CA HIS A 108 -5.97 -19.95 3.20
C HIS A 108 -5.67 -19.00 4.37
N CYS A 109 -6.65 -18.77 5.23
CA CYS A 109 -6.48 -18.03 6.47
C CYS A 109 -6.91 -18.92 7.63
N LYS A 110 -6.08 -19.02 8.66
CA LYS A 110 -6.46 -19.65 9.92
C LYS A 110 -6.02 -18.77 11.07
N ASP A 111 -7.00 -18.26 11.82
CA ASP A 111 -6.80 -17.38 12.97
C ASP A 111 -5.86 -16.19 12.65
N GLY A 112 -6.09 -15.56 11.49
CA GLY A 112 -5.33 -14.41 11.02
C GLY A 112 -3.98 -14.75 10.36
N VAL A 113 -3.61 -16.03 10.29
CA VAL A 113 -2.40 -16.49 9.58
C VAL A 113 -2.75 -16.86 8.15
N PHE A 114 -2.27 -16.07 7.21
CA PHE A 114 -2.52 -16.23 5.78
C PHE A 114 -1.44 -17.06 5.09
N ARG A 115 -1.86 -17.94 4.18
CA ARG A 115 -1.01 -18.81 3.37
C ARG A 115 -1.52 -18.82 1.93
N ARG A 116 -0.63 -18.63 0.96
CA ARG A 116 -1.01 -18.66 -0.45
C ARG A 116 -1.14 -20.10 -0.93
N TYR A 117 -2.30 -20.47 -1.46
CA TYR A 117 -2.51 -21.79 -2.05
C TYR A 117 -1.79 -21.89 -3.41
N GLN A 118 -1.05 -22.98 -3.62
CA GLN A 118 -0.27 -23.22 -4.84
C GLN A 118 -0.60 -24.57 -5.52
N GLY A 119 -1.63 -25.27 -5.05
CA GLY A 119 -2.04 -26.56 -5.60
C GLY A 119 -2.93 -26.43 -6.85
N PRO A 120 -3.37 -27.57 -7.42
CA PRO A 120 -4.30 -27.59 -8.52
C PRO A 120 -5.68 -27.07 -8.08
N ARG A 121 -6.39 -26.40 -8.98
CA ARG A 121 -7.66 -25.71 -8.67
C ARG A 121 -8.86 -26.62 -8.88
N THR A 122 -8.80 -27.84 -8.36
CA THR A 122 -9.90 -28.81 -8.41
C THR A 122 -10.59 -28.90 -7.06
N LYS A 123 -11.86 -29.32 -7.05
CA LYS A 123 -12.62 -29.50 -5.83
C LYS A 123 -11.94 -30.47 -4.88
N ASP A 124 -11.52 -31.63 -5.40
CA ASP A 124 -10.93 -32.70 -4.59
C ASP A 124 -9.60 -32.25 -3.97
N ASP A 125 -8.80 -31.47 -4.68
CA ASP A 125 -7.57 -30.90 -4.15
C ASP A 125 -7.82 -29.86 -3.06
N PHE A 126 -8.89 -29.07 -3.14
CA PHE A 126 -9.28 -28.16 -2.07
C PHE A 126 -9.75 -28.90 -0.82
N LEU A 127 -10.58 -29.94 -0.99
CA LEU A 127 -11.03 -30.80 0.11
C LEU A 127 -9.82 -31.44 0.81
N ALA A 128 -8.95 -32.10 0.03
CA ALA A 128 -7.75 -32.75 0.52
C ALA A 128 -6.77 -31.77 1.19
N PHE A 129 -6.68 -30.52 0.71
CA PHE A 129 -5.82 -29.51 1.31
C PHE A 129 -6.26 -29.12 2.73
N VAL A 130 -7.57 -29.06 2.97
CA VAL A 130 -8.17 -28.74 4.28
C VAL A 130 -8.14 -29.95 5.19
N ASP A 131 -8.63 -31.09 4.71
CA ASP A 131 -8.78 -32.34 5.48
C ASP A 131 -7.42 -32.90 5.93
N GLU A 132 -6.47 -33.03 5.00
CA GLU A 132 -5.11 -33.50 5.31
C GLU A 132 -4.23 -32.40 5.94
N GLN A 133 -4.75 -31.18 6.11
CA GLN A 133 -4.04 -30.04 6.69
C GLN A 133 -2.72 -29.72 5.97
N LYS A 134 -2.70 -29.86 4.64
CA LYS A 134 -1.54 -29.55 3.78
C LYS A 134 -1.08 -28.11 3.93
N TRP A 135 -1.95 -27.20 4.38
CA TRP A 135 -1.59 -25.82 4.72
C TRP A 135 -0.48 -25.71 5.77
N LYS A 136 -0.25 -26.72 6.63
CA LYS A 136 0.84 -26.68 7.62
C LYS A 136 2.23 -26.68 7.00
N THR A 137 2.40 -27.23 5.81
CA THR A 137 3.70 -27.25 5.11
C THR A 137 3.96 -25.97 4.35
N LEU A 138 2.94 -25.14 4.13
CA LEU A 138 3.08 -23.86 3.45
C LEU A 138 3.57 -22.80 4.43
N GLU A 139 4.59 -22.06 3.99
CA GLU A 139 5.08 -20.91 4.72
C GLU A 139 3.99 -19.84 4.83
N PRO A 140 3.68 -19.37 6.05
CA PRO A 140 2.75 -18.28 6.24
C PRO A 140 3.35 -16.98 5.70
N ILE A 141 2.48 -16.09 5.23
CA ILE A 141 2.89 -14.72 4.93
C ILE A 141 3.43 -14.10 6.22
N SER A 142 4.62 -13.53 6.16
CA SER A 142 5.23 -12.87 7.31
C SER A 142 4.27 -11.83 7.91
N SER A 143 4.25 -11.71 9.23
CA SER A 143 3.36 -10.78 9.95
C SER A 143 3.58 -9.30 9.57
N TRP A 144 4.79 -8.92 9.16
CA TRP A 144 5.11 -7.56 8.73
C TRP A 144 4.44 -7.17 7.40
N PHE A 145 4.35 -8.13 6.49
CA PHE A 145 3.64 -8.00 5.20
C PHE A 145 2.23 -8.61 5.24
N GLY A 146 1.76 -9.03 6.42
CA GLY A 146 0.44 -9.58 6.61
C GLY A 146 -0.64 -8.53 6.35
N PRO A 147 -1.82 -8.91 5.85
CA PRO A 147 -2.88 -7.97 5.50
C PRO A 147 -3.28 -7.09 6.68
N SER A 148 -3.23 -7.58 7.92
CA SER A 148 -3.55 -6.81 9.13
C SER A 148 -2.48 -5.79 9.58
N SER A 149 -1.33 -5.71 8.91
CA SER A 149 -0.24 -4.83 9.31
C SER A 149 -0.51 -3.35 8.99
N PHE A 150 0.20 -2.45 9.67
CA PHE A 150 0.13 -1.01 9.38
C PHE A 150 0.47 -0.70 7.92
N LEU A 151 1.50 -1.37 7.37
CA LEU A 151 1.91 -1.21 5.99
C LEU A 151 0.78 -1.59 5.03
N MET A 152 0.07 -2.69 5.30
CA MET A 152 -1.01 -3.14 4.42
C MET A 152 -2.29 -2.32 4.58
N ASN A 153 -2.54 -1.74 5.76
CA ASN A 153 -3.55 -0.68 5.92
C ASN A 153 -3.22 0.53 5.03
N LEU A 154 -1.95 0.97 5.01
CA LEU A 154 -1.50 2.06 4.15
C LEU A 154 -1.66 1.71 2.67
N MET A 155 -1.23 0.51 2.24
CA MET A 155 -1.41 0.06 0.86
C MET A 155 -2.88 0.03 0.45
N SER A 156 -3.76 -0.48 1.32
CA SER A 156 -5.21 -0.46 1.09
C SER A 156 -5.74 0.96 0.90
N ALA A 157 -5.32 1.91 1.75
CA ALA A 157 -5.70 3.31 1.64
C ALA A 157 -5.19 3.95 0.34
N LEU A 158 -3.94 3.67 -0.06
CA LEU A 158 -3.37 4.16 -1.31
C LEU A 158 -4.12 3.65 -2.54
N PHE A 159 -4.51 2.37 -2.55
CA PHE A 159 -5.31 1.81 -3.64
C PHE A 159 -6.71 2.43 -3.71
N LYS A 160 -7.37 2.62 -2.56
CA LYS A 160 -8.65 3.34 -2.48
C LYS A 160 -8.52 4.78 -2.99
N LEU A 161 -7.46 5.48 -2.59
CA LEU A 161 -7.17 6.84 -3.03
C LEU A 161 -6.92 6.89 -4.55
N SER A 162 -6.13 5.97 -5.09
CA SER A 162 -5.87 5.85 -6.53
C SER A 162 -7.16 5.66 -7.32
N MET A 163 -8.02 4.72 -6.90
CA MET A 163 -9.31 4.51 -7.55
C MET A 163 -10.26 5.70 -7.39
N PHE A 164 -10.22 6.39 -6.26
CA PHE A 164 -10.99 7.61 -6.05
C PHE A 164 -10.57 8.73 -7.00
N ILE A 165 -9.26 8.95 -7.17
CA ILE A 165 -8.72 9.94 -8.12
C ILE A 165 -9.17 9.60 -9.54
N ARG A 166 -9.07 8.32 -9.94
CA ARG A 166 -9.53 7.86 -11.25
C ARG A 166 -11.03 8.09 -11.45
N ARG A 167 -11.85 7.80 -10.44
CA ARG A 167 -13.31 8.08 -10.47
C ARG A 167 -13.59 9.57 -10.63
N CYS A 168 -12.86 10.44 -9.93
CA CYS A 168 -12.98 11.89 -10.07
C CYS A 168 -12.57 12.37 -11.46
N HIS A 169 -11.47 11.84 -12.02
CA HIS A 169 -11.02 12.16 -13.38
C HIS A 169 -12.09 11.81 -14.41
N ASN A 170 -12.56 10.56 -14.39
CA ASN A 170 -13.59 10.09 -15.31
C ASN A 170 -14.90 10.88 -15.14
N TYR A 171 -15.28 11.22 -13.90
CA TYR A 171 -16.45 12.05 -13.67
C TYR A 171 -16.30 13.44 -14.30
N MET A 172 -15.13 14.08 -14.16
CA MET A 172 -14.87 15.39 -14.78
C MET A 172 -14.85 15.32 -16.32
N THR A 173 -14.26 14.27 -16.89
CA THR A 173 -14.18 14.13 -18.36
C THR A 173 -15.51 13.74 -18.97
N ASP A 174 -16.23 12.80 -18.35
CA ASP A 174 -17.41 12.16 -18.95
C ASP A 174 -18.70 12.92 -18.59
N SER A 175 -18.83 13.37 -17.34
CA SER A 175 -20.07 14.03 -16.87
C SER A 175 -20.02 15.56 -17.04
N LEU A 176 -18.87 16.19 -16.81
CA LEU A 176 -18.71 17.65 -16.96
C LEU A 176 -18.17 18.05 -18.35
N GLY A 177 -17.78 17.08 -19.18
CA GLY A 177 -17.26 17.33 -20.52
C GLY A 177 -15.92 18.10 -20.54
N ILE A 178 -15.21 18.14 -19.41
CA ILE A 178 -13.92 18.83 -19.32
C ILE A 178 -12.92 18.03 -20.15
N PRO A 179 -12.15 18.67 -21.05
CA PRO A 179 -11.12 17.96 -21.79
C PRO A 179 -10.07 17.37 -20.86
N VAL A 180 -9.47 16.25 -21.25
CA VAL A 180 -8.52 15.48 -20.41
C VAL A 180 -7.42 16.38 -19.82
N TRP A 181 -6.84 17.30 -20.61
CA TRP A 181 -5.83 18.24 -20.14
C TRP A 181 -6.33 19.17 -19.02
N GLY A 182 -7.60 19.60 -19.07
CA GLY A 182 -8.21 20.46 -18.07
C GLY A 182 -8.34 19.76 -16.71
N SER A 183 -8.71 18.48 -16.73
CA SER A 183 -8.76 17.67 -15.50
C SER A 183 -7.38 17.53 -14.83
N TYR A 184 -6.31 17.39 -15.62
CA TYR A 184 -4.95 17.31 -15.08
C TYR A 184 -4.49 18.64 -14.47
N VAL A 185 -4.85 19.77 -15.06
CA VAL A 185 -4.58 21.10 -14.49
C VAL A 185 -5.29 21.24 -13.14
N ILE A 186 -6.56 20.84 -13.04
CA ILE A 186 -7.31 20.89 -11.78
C ILE A 186 -6.63 20.03 -10.72
N PHE A 187 -6.30 18.77 -11.04
CA PHE A 187 -5.59 17.90 -10.10
C PHE A 187 -4.23 18.50 -9.69
N GLY A 188 -3.46 19.06 -10.62
CA GLY A 188 -2.18 19.70 -10.33
C GLY A 188 -2.29 20.90 -9.40
N LEU A 189 -3.33 21.74 -9.57
CA LEU A 189 -3.58 22.86 -8.67
C LEU A 189 -4.01 22.39 -7.28
N VAL A 190 -4.87 21.37 -7.21
CA VAL A 190 -5.32 20.78 -5.95
C VAL A 190 -4.15 20.15 -5.18
N THR A 191 -3.27 19.40 -5.84
CA THR A 191 -2.09 18.80 -5.20
C THR A 191 -1.09 19.86 -4.73
N LEU A 192 -0.87 20.93 -5.52
CA LEU A 192 -0.03 22.06 -5.12
C LEU A 192 -0.59 22.74 -3.87
N PHE A 193 -1.88 23.05 -3.85
CA PHE A 193 -2.52 23.72 -2.72
C PHE A 193 -2.51 22.84 -1.46
N LEU A 194 -2.86 21.56 -1.57
CA LEU A 194 -2.78 20.59 -0.47
C LEU A 194 -1.34 20.48 0.05
N GLY A 195 -0.35 20.40 -0.83
CA GLY A 195 1.07 20.33 -0.46
C GLY A 195 1.52 21.57 0.31
N LEU A 196 1.16 22.77 -0.17
CA LEU A 196 1.48 24.03 0.51
C LEU A 196 0.79 24.12 1.88
N ALA A 197 -0.49 23.77 1.96
CA ALA A 197 -1.24 23.77 3.22
C ALA A 197 -0.66 22.79 4.25
N LEU A 198 -0.31 21.57 3.83
CA LEU A 198 0.33 20.58 4.69
C LEU A 198 1.73 21.03 5.13
N GLY A 199 2.49 21.67 4.24
CA GLY A 199 3.80 22.24 4.56
C GLY A 199 3.73 23.35 5.61
N LEU A 200 2.81 24.30 5.45
CA LEU A 200 2.59 25.35 6.44
C LEU A 200 2.13 24.76 7.79
N LEU A 201 1.19 23.81 7.77
CA LEU A 201 0.73 23.11 8.97
C LEU A 201 1.89 22.39 9.70
N LEU A 202 2.81 21.77 8.97
CA LEU A 202 4.00 21.15 9.56
C LEU A 202 4.91 22.18 10.23
N VAL A 203 5.16 23.33 9.58
CA VAL A 203 5.96 24.43 10.17
C VAL A 203 5.30 24.92 11.47
N PHE A 204 3.99 25.14 11.47
CA PHE A 204 3.27 25.51 12.69
C PHE A 204 3.43 24.48 13.79
N ILE A 205 3.27 23.18 13.49
CA ILE A 205 3.46 22.11 14.48
C ILE A 205 4.90 22.11 14.99
N ALA A 206 5.89 22.31 14.13
CA ALA A 206 7.30 22.37 14.52
C ALA A 206 7.58 23.55 15.46
N ASP A 207 6.98 24.72 15.22
CA ASP A 207 7.09 25.89 16.10
C ASP A 207 6.42 25.66 17.46
N PHE A 208 5.33 24.89 17.51
CA PHE A 208 4.69 24.49 18.77
C PHE A 208 5.51 23.45 19.56
N VAL A 209 6.10 22.47 18.88
CA VAL A 209 6.85 21.37 19.50
C VAL A 209 8.26 21.80 19.91
N PHE A 210 8.89 22.67 19.12
CA PHE A 210 10.20 23.25 19.38
C PHE A 210 10.08 24.79 19.47
N PRO A 211 9.55 25.32 20.60
CA PRO A 211 9.54 26.76 20.78
C PRO A 211 10.98 27.25 20.71
N SER A 212 11.28 28.05 19.68
CA SER A 212 12.61 28.63 19.49
C SER A 212 13.00 29.33 20.79
N ARG A 213 13.97 28.75 21.51
CA ARG A 213 14.54 29.39 22.70
C ARG A 213 15.19 30.67 22.20
N ARG A 214 14.51 31.80 22.40
CA ARG A 214 14.99 33.13 22.02
C ARG A 214 16.42 33.31 22.50
N PHE A 215 17.26 33.74 21.57
CA PHE A 215 18.58 34.33 21.77
C PHE A 215 18.53 35.29 22.98
N SER A 216 19.31 34.99 24.02
CA SER A 216 19.44 35.87 25.19
C SER A 216 20.18 37.15 24.77
N PRO A 217 19.64 38.37 25.02
CA PRO A 217 20.22 39.63 24.56
C PRO A 217 21.39 40.09 25.45
N ASP A 218 22.28 39.18 25.87
CA ASP A 218 23.32 39.50 26.87
C ASP A 218 24.72 39.75 26.28
N TYR A 219 24.84 39.81 24.94
CA TYR A 219 26.13 40.02 24.29
C TYR A 219 26.58 41.50 24.28
N HIS A 220 25.63 42.45 24.32
CA HIS A 220 25.97 43.88 24.22
C HIS A 220 26.44 44.54 25.53
N GLN A 221 26.18 43.93 26.69
CA GLN A 221 26.55 44.50 27.98
C GLN A 221 28.07 44.45 28.23
N LYS A 222 28.79 43.48 27.64
CA LYS A 222 30.21 43.24 27.92
C LYS A 222 31.18 44.16 27.16
N TYR A 223 30.77 44.73 26.02
CA TYR A 223 31.62 45.62 25.22
C TYR A 223 31.51 47.11 25.59
N ARG A 224 30.54 47.49 26.43
CA ARG A 224 30.36 48.90 26.86
C ARG A 224 31.38 49.36 27.91
N ASN A 225 32.12 48.44 28.52
CA ASN A 225 33.02 48.71 29.66
C ASN A 225 34.51 48.61 29.33
N ILE A 226 34.91 48.69 28.06
CA ILE A 226 36.33 48.73 27.68
C ILE A 226 36.81 50.19 27.73
N PRO A 227 37.81 50.56 28.57
CA PRO A 227 38.33 51.92 28.62
C PRO A 227 39.05 52.27 27.32
N THR A 228 38.72 53.43 26.73
CA THR A 228 39.34 53.95 25.51
C THR A 228 40.78 54.38 25.80
N ILE A 229 41.77 53.73 25.16
CA ILE A 229 43.17 54.17 25.15
C ILE A 229 43.32 55.22 24.04
N PRO A 230 43.99 56.38 24.24
CA PRO A 230 44.16 57.38 23.19
C PRO A 230 45.10 56.88 22.09
N LEU A 231 44.68 57.02 20.83
CA LEU A 231 45.50 56.76 19.65
C LEU A 231 46.48 57.93 19.40
N PRO A 232 47.72 57.68 18.94
CA PRO A 232 48.54 58.71 18.33
C PRO A 232 48.05 58.98 16.90
N ASP A 233 48.00 60.26 16.57
CA ASP A 233 47.73 60.84 15.26
C ASP A 233 48.96 60.68 14.35
N GLU A 234 48.80 60.00 13.21
CA GLU A 234 49.62 60.25 12.01
C GLU A 234 48.70 60.13 10.79
N GLY A 235 48.45 61.26 10.15
CA GLY A 235 47.79 61.35 8.86
C GLY A 235 48.69 60.89 7.71
N GLN A 236 48.07 60.71 6.54
CA GLN A 236 48.32 61.49 5.32
C GLN A 236 47.94 60.68 4.06
N GLU A 237 46.84 61.12 3.46
CA GLU A 237 46.46 61.27 2.04
C GLU A 237 47.11 60.48 0.88
N ALA A 238 46.31 60.42 -0.21
CA ALA A 238 46.62 60.21 -1.64
C ALA A 238 46.34 58.77 -2.14
N ASP A 239 45.35 58.46 -2.99
CA ASP A 239 44.91 58.91 -4.34
C ASP A 239 45.21 57.85 -5.43
N GLY A 240 44.46 57.89 -6.55
CA GLY A 240 44.63 57.04 -7.76
C GLY A 240 43.62 55.89 -7.86
N GLU A 241 42.46 56.07 -8.50
CA GLU A 241 42.19 55.91 -9.97
C GLU A 241 42.37 54.46 -10.45
N GLU A 242 41.25 53.73 -10.61
CA GLU A 242 40.62 53.36 -11.91
C GLU A 242 41.39 52.26 -12.66
N GLU A 243 40.79 51.07 -12.78
CA GLU A 243 40.54 50.43 -14.08
C GLU A 243 39.62 49.20 -13.92
N ASP A 244 38.74 49.10 -14.91
CA ASP A 244 37.57 48.24 -15.02
C ASP A 244 37.89 46.77 -15.36
N ASP A 245 36.83 45.99 -15.20
CA ASP A 245 36.45 44.81 -15.99
C ASP A 245 36.85 43.38 -15.54
N GLU A 246 35.83 42.54 -15.71
CA GLU A 246 35.79 41.07 -15.73
C GLU A 246 35.36 40.34 -14.44
N ASP A 247 34.02 40.29 -14.35
CA ASP A 247 33.17 39.18 -13.93
C ASP A 247 33.76 37.75 -14.05
N TYR A 248 33.14 36.84 -13.32
CA TYR A 248 33.23 35.38 -13.35
C TYR A 248 34.14 34.65 -12.32
N ASP A 249 33.48 34.25 -11.24
CA ASP A 249 33.48 32.91 -10.63
C ASP A 249 34.74 32.37 -9.92
N GLY A 250 34.66 32.24 -8.60
CA GLY A 250 35.69 31.49 -7.87
C GLY A 250 35.46 31.24 -6.38
N TRP A 251 34.43 30.48 -6.00
CA TRP A 251 34.45 29.82 -4.69
C TRP A 251 35.60 28.80 -4.64
N ARG A 252 36.77 29.16 -4.04
CA ARG A 252 37.65 28.25 -3.28
C ARG A 252 38.96 28.92 -2.82
N ARG A 253 39.14 29.10 -1.50
CA ARG A 253 40.09 28.36 -0.61
C ARG A 253 40.39 29.14 0.68
N ARG A 254 40.47 28.37 1.77
CA ARG A 254 40.75 28.75 3.16
C ARG A 254 42.22 29.15 3.38
N PRO A 255 42.55 29.85 4.47
CA PRO A 255 43.79 29.64 5.22
C PRO A 255 43.52 28.88 6.53
N GLY A 256 44.29 27.83 6.79
CA GLY A 256 44.26 27.05 8.05
C GLY A 256 45.02 27.75 9.20
N PRO A 257 44.89 27.27 10.45
CA PRO A 257 45.52 27.92 11.60
C PRO A 257 46.98 27.48 11.75
N ALA A 258 47.85 28.44 12.08
CA ALA A 258 49.26 28.24 12.34
C ALA A 258 49.51 27.41 13.61
N GLU A 259 50.39 26.42 13.49
CA GLU A 259 50.80 25.47 14.52
C GLU A 259 51.94 26.08 15.37
N MET A 260 51.78 26.12 16.71
CA MET A 260 52.83 26.54 17.66
C MET A 260 53.04 25.41 18.68
N LYS A 261 54.21 24.75 18.65
CA LYS A 261 54.60 23.68 19.58
C LYS A 261 55.46 24.20 20.74
N PRO A 262 55.32 23.61 21.94
CA PRO A 262 56.50 23.41 22.79
C PRO A 262 56.60 22.00 23.42
N THR A 263 57.80 21.43 23.22
CA THR A 263 58.71 20.63 24.09
C THR A 263 58.24 19.76 25.29
N TYR A 264 58.64 18.48 25.19
CA TYR A 264 58.99 17.40 26.15
C TYR A 264 58.99 17.60 27.70
N ALA A 265 58.40 16.60 28.40
CA ALA A 265 58.74 15.97 29.71
C ALA A 265 57.47 15.18 30.14
N ASP A 266 57.44 14.02 30.79
CA ASP A 266 58.42 13.16 31.44
C ASP A 266 57.72 11.80 31.69
N ASP A 267 58.52 10.77 31.93
CA ASP A 267 58.08 9.46 32.39
C ASP A 267 57.29 9.51 33.73
N ALA A 268 56.54 8.43 33.98
CA ALA A 268 56.07 7.96 35.30
C ALA A 268 54.69 8.39 35.86
N VAL A 269 53.63 7.70 35.42
CA VAL A 269 52.56 7.18 36.33
C VAL A 269 52.09 5.82 35.79
N ARG A 270 52.78 4.72 36.10
CA ARG A 270 52.54 3.84 37.27
C ARG A 270 51.18 3.10 37.26
N LYS A 271 51.28 1.82 36.86
CA LYS A 271 50.66 0.61 37.45
C LYS A 271 49.13 0.47 37.57
N ARG A 272 48.62 -0.57 36.89
CA ARG A 272 47.52 -1.54 37.22
C ARG A 272 46.76 -1.81 35.91
N ALA A 273 46.50 -3.02 35.43
CA ALA A 273 46.61 -4.39 35.91
C ALA A 273 46.65 -5.27 34.63
N VAL A 274 47.48 -6.33 34.55
CA VAL A 274 47.06 -7.74 34.66
C VAL A 274 45.70 -8.00 33.96
N GLY A 275 45.55 -8.84 32.94
CA GLY A 275 46.40 -9.84 32.32
C GLY A 275 45.52 -10.80 31.49
N ASN A 276 46.13 -11.38 30.46
CA ASN A 276 45.80 -12.64 29.77
C ASN A 276 44.38 -12.95 29.26
N ARG A 277 44.29 -13.17 27.94
CA ARG A 277 43.86 -14.46 27.38
C ARG A 277 44.59 -14.75 26.06
N GLN A 278 45.52 -15.70 26.15
CA GLN A 278 46.16 -16.45 25.06
C GLN A 278 45.09 -17.18 24.22
N GLU A 279 45.18 -17.09 22.89
CA GLU A 279 45.79 -18.07 21.95
C GLU A 279 44.98 -19.36 21.79
N GLU A 280 44.69 -19.67 20.53
CA GLU A 280 44.72 -20.98 19.85
C GLU A 280 43.98 -20.76 18.50
N GLU A 281 44.71 -20.49 17.42
CA GLU A 281 45.30 -21.45 16.46
C GLU A 281 44.30 -21.86 15.36
N GLU A 282 44.60 -21.49 14.12
CA GLU A 282 44.18 -22.22 12.92
C GLU A 282 45.22 -22.00 11.82
N GLU A 283 46.12 -22.97 11.65
CA GLU A 283 47.03 -23.14 10.51
C GLU A 283 46.72 -24.49 9.84
N ASP A 284 46.29 -24.38 8.58
CA ASP A 284 46.54 -25.25 7.42
C ASP A 284 46.10 -26.74 7.45
N THR A 285 45.03 -27.05 6.71
CA THR A 285 44.98 -28.11 5.67
C THR A 285 43.73 -28.00 4.78
#